data_AF-A0A0M2UDA2-F1
#
_entry.id   AF-A0A0M2UDA2-F1
#
_cell.length_a   1.000
_cell.length_b   1.000
_cell.length_c   1.000
_cell.angle_alpha   90.00
_cell.angle_beta   90.00
_cell.angle_gamma   90.00
#
_symmetry.space_group_name_H-M   'P 1'
#
loop_
_entity.id
_entity.type
_entity.pdbx_description
1 polymer ?
#
loop_
_entity_poly.entity_id
_entity_poly.type
_entity_poly.pdbx_seq_one_letter_code
_entity_poly.pdbx_strand_id
1 'polypeptide(L)'
;MVETRQALIRFPVKLLQEIDALVGPRGRSNFIIQASQERLRHLQQKKATKRYAGTWTDQAHPEFQTKADVDDYVRKLRQGAERELP
;
A
#
# COMPACT_ATOMS: atom_id res chain seq x y z
N MET A 1 -5.38 15.35 18.67
CA MET A 1 -6.65 14.88 18.08
C MET A 1 -6.57 15.10 16.58
N VAL A 2 -7.00 14.15 15.76
CA VAL A 2 -7.04 14.32 14.30
C VAL A 2 -8.23 15.23 13.96
N GLU A 3 -8.04 16.22 13.11
CA GLU A 3 -9.10 17.12 12.67
C GLU A 3 -10.12 16.34 11.81
N THR A 4 -11.42 16.46 12.11
CA THR A 4 -12.49 15.74 11.42
C THR A 4 -13.52 16.70 10.84
N ARG A 5 -13.99 16.41 9.62
CA ARG A 5 -15.10 17.13 8.97
C ARG A 5 -16.20 16.14 8.59
N GLN A 6 -17.47 16.51 8.78
CA GLN A 6 -18.61 15.71 8.35
C GLN A 6 -18.80 15.79 6.83
N ALA A 7 -19.07 14.65 6.20
CA ALA A 7 -19.41 14.55 4.78
C ALA A 7 -20.78 13.86 4.62
N LEU A 8 -21.67 14.43 3.81
CA LEU A 8 -22.96 13.80 3.47
C LEU A 8 -22.77 12.87 2.27
N ILE A 9 -23.03 11.57 2.47
CA ILE A 9 -22.85 10.54 1.44
C ILE A 9 -24.17 9.76 1.31
N ARG A 10 -24.65 9.60 0.08
CA ARG A 10 -25.86 8.81 -0.22
C ARG A 10 -25.47 7.35 -0.44
N PHE A 11 -26.20 6.44 0.21
CA PHE A 11 -26.03 5.00 0.07
C PHE A 11 -27.29 4.36 -0.52
N PRO A 12 -27.15 3.33 -1.38
CA PRO A 12 -28.26 2.45 -1.71
C PRO A 12 -28.83 1.80 -0.44
N VAL A 13 -30.16 1.75 -0.33
CA VAL A 13 -30.84 1.25 0.89
C VAL A 13 -30.40 -0.17 1.23
N LYS A 14 -30.35 -1.07 0.23
CA LYS A 14 -29.94 -2.48 0.44
C LYS A 14 -28.53 -2.60 1.02
N LEU A 15 -27.58 -1.85 0.45
CA LEU A 15 -26.20 -1.84 0.94
C LEU A 15 -26.11 -1.35 2.39
N LEU A 16 -26.86 -0.30 2.73
CA LEU A 16 -26.87 0.22 4.09
C LEU A 16 -27.45 -0.81 5.08
N GLN A 17 -28.52 -1.51 4.69
CA GLN A 17 -29.12 -2.59 5.50
C GLN A 17 -28.16 -3.77 5.71
N GLU A 18 -27.39 -4.15 4.68
CA GLU A 18 -26.37 -5.20 4.80
C GLU A 18 -25.26 -4.79 5.78
N ILE A 19 -24.78 -3.54 5.68
CA ILE A 19 -23.79 -3.01 6.62
C ILE A 19 -24.37 -3.02 8.04
N ASP A 20 -25.61 -2.56 8.23
CA ASP A 20 -26.28 -2.55 9.53
C ASP A 20 -26.41 -3.93 10.15
N ALA A 21 -26.74 -4.94 9.35
CA ALA A 21 -26.87 -6.31 9.81
C ALA A 21 -25.53 -6.86 10.35
N LEU A 22 -24.40 -6.40 9.80
CA LEU A 22 -23.06 -6.88 10.16
C LEU A 22 -22.41 -6.09 11.29
N VAL A 23 -22.50 -4.76 11.28
CA VAL A 23 -21.78 -3.88 12.23
C VAL A 23 -22.68 -3.11 13.19
N GLY A 24 -24.00 -3.24 13.03
CA GLY A 24 -25.00 -2.49 13.77
C GLY A 24 -25.07 -1.01 13.39
N PRO A 25 -26.14 -0.29 13.79
CA PRO A 25 -26.36 1.11 13.40
C PRO A 25 -25.26 2.09 13.84
N ARG A 26 -24.58 1.79 14.95
CA ARG A 26 -23.50 2.63 15.51
C ARG A 26 -22.12 2.31 14.91
N GLY A 27 -21.97 1.18 14.22
CA GLY A 27 -20.70 0.73 13.63
C GLY A 27 -20.43 1.31 12.24
N ARG A 28 -21.42 1.94 11.60
CA ARG A 28 -21.35 2.42 10.21
C ARG A 28 -20.15 3.32 9.95
N SER A 29 -19.96 4.37 10.76
CA SER A 29 -18.88 5.34 10.53
C SER A 29 -17.51 4.68 10.57
N ASN A 30 -17.27 3.81 11.56
CA ASN A 30 -16.00 3.08 11.67
C ASN A 30 -15.80 2.14 10.47
N PHE A 31 -16.84 1.39 10.08
CA PHE A 31 -16.79 0.51 8.92
C PHE A 31 -16.45 1.26 7.63
N ILE A 32 -17.14 2.38 7.36
CA ILE A 32 -16.93 3.21 6.17
C ILE A 32 -15.53 3.81 6.16
N ILE A 33 -15.04 4.29 7.32
CA ILE A 33 -13.69 4.86 7.45
C ILE A 33 -12.64 3.79 7.14
N GLN A 34 -12.74 2.61 7.74
CA GLN A 34 -11.79 1.50 7.53
C GLN A 34 -11.79 1.05 6.06
N ALA A 35 -12.97 0.80 5.49
CA ALA A 35 -13.11 0.42 4.08
C ALA A 35 -12.54 1.48 3.13
N SER A 36 -12.74 2.77 3.44
CA SER A 36 -12.20 3.87 2.64
C SER A 36 -10.67 3.94 2.74
N GLN A 37 -10.09 3.78 3.93
CA GLN A 37 -8.65 3.76 4.13
C GLN A 37 -7.99 2.59 3.38
N GLU A 38 -8.57 1.39 3.47
CA GLU A 38 -8.12 0.23 2.72
C GLU A 38 -8.18 0.49 1.22
N ARG A 39 -9.33 0.95 0.72
CA ARG A 39 -9.52 1.23 -0.71
C ARG A 39 -8.54 2.29 -1.22
N LEU A 40 -8.25 3.32 -0.43
CA LEU A 40 -7.27 4.34 -0.77
C LEU A 40 -5.85 3.77 -0.87
N ARG A 41 -5.43 2.91 0.06
CA ARG A 41 -4.13 2.23 -0.02
C ARG A 41 -4.00 1.44 -1.31
N HIS A 42 -5.02 0.66 -1.67
CA HIS A 42 -5.03 -0.08 -2.95
C HIS A 42 -4.94 0.83 -4.18
N LEU A 43 -5.63 1.99 -4.16
CA LEU A 43 -5.54 2.96 -5.27
C LEU A 43 -4.14 3.58 -5.37
N GLN A 44 -3.52 3.92 -4.24
CA GLN A 44 -2.18 4.47 -4.20
C GLN A 44 -1.15 3.46 -4.70
N GLN A 45 -1.24 2.20 -4.25
CA GLN A 45 -0.40 1.10 -4.76
C GLN A 45 -0.58 0.93 -6.27
N LYS A 46 -1.81 0.86 -6.77
CA LYS A 46 -2.07 0.75 -8.22
C LYS A 46 -1.51 1.92 -9.00
N LYS A 47 -1.58 3.15 -8.46
CA LYS A 47 -0.97 4.34 -9.09
C LYS A 47 0.56 4.25 -9.07
N ALA A 48 1.17 3.82 -7.96
CA ALA A 48 2.60 3.60 -7.85
C ALA A 48 3.05 2.56 -8.87
N THR A 49 2.42 1.39 -8.91
CA THR A 49 2.74 0.35 -9.90
C THR A 49 2.65 0.86 -11.33
N LYS A 50 1.64 1.68 -11.67
CA LYS A 50 1.56 2.32 -13.00
C LYS A 50 2.68 3.33 -13.24
N ARG A 51 3.04 4.13 -12.24
CA ARG A 51 4.09 5.16 -12.34
C ARG A 51 5.48 4.53 -12.48
N TYR A 52 5.71 3.42 -11.80
CA TYR A 52 6.98 2.69 -11.78
C TYR A 52 6.96 1.47 -12.72
N ALA A 53 5.92 1.32 -13.55
CA ALA A 53 5.88 0.29 -14.56
C ALA A 53 6.99 0.61 -15.58
N GLY A 54 7.97 -0.28 -15.71
CA GLY A 54 9.10 -0.11 -16.62
C GLY A 54 10.26 0.74 -16.08
N THR A 55 10.24 1.19 -14.81
CA THR A 55 11.46 1.78 -14.20
C THR A 55 12.50 0.75 -13.83
N TRP A 56 12.11 -0.52 -13.72
CA TRP A 56 13.05 -1.63 -13.55
C TRP A 56 13.44 -2.17 -14.93
N THR A 57 14.55 -1.68 -15.47
CA THR A 57 15.16 -2.20 -16.70
C THR A 57 16.60 -2.63 -16.41
N ASP A 58 17.09 -3.60 -17.17
CA ASP A 58 18.49 -4.07 -17.09
C ASP A 58 19.50 -2.93 -17.32
N GLN A 59 19.13 -1.91 -18.10
CA GLN A 59 19.94 -0.70 -18.33
C GLN A 59 19.94 0.25 -17.13
N ALA A 60 18.82 0.34 -16.40
CA ALA A 60 18.70 1.19 -15.21
C ALA A 60 19.32 0.53 -13.96
N HIS A 61 19.43 -0.80 -13.96
CA HIS A 61 19.99 -1.61 -12.86
C HIS A 61 21.00 -2.63 -13.38
N PRO A 62 22.21 -2.19 -13.82
CA PRO A 62 23.25 -3.10 -14.29
C PRO A 62 23.70 -4.10 -13.22
N GLU A 63 23.59 -3.76 -11.95
CA GLU A 63 23.90 -4.62 -10.80
C GLU A 63 23.02 -5.88 -10.70
N PHE A 64 21.95 -5.98 -11.50
CA PHE A 64 21.06 -7.13 -11.54
C PHE A 64 20.99 -7.81 -12.91
N GLN A 65 21.92 -7.52 -13.83
CA GLN A 65 21.90 -8.07 -15.19
C GLN A 65 22.17 -9.57 -15.26
N THR A 66 23.16 -10.05 -14.50
CA THR A 66 23.52 -11.47 -14.45
C THR A 66 23.44 -12.01 -13.04
N LYS A 67 23.38 -13.34 -12.92
CA LYS A 67 23.43 -14.01 -11.62
C LYS A 67 24.67 -13.61 -10.81
N ALA A 68 25.82 -13.43 -11.48
CA ALA A 68 27.05 -13.00 -10.82
C ALA A 68 26.95 -11.57 -10.27
N ASP A 69 26.30 -10.66 -11.00
CA ASP A 69 26.11 -9.27 -10.55
C ASP A 69 25.19 -9.20 -9.33
N VAL A 70 24.12 -10.01 -9.33
CA VAL A 70 23.22 -10.15 -8.18
C VAL A 70 23.97 -10.71 -6.97
N ASP A 71 24.77 -11.76 -7.15
CA ASP A 71 25.56 -12.37 -6.07
C ASP A 71 26.57 -11.36 -5.49
N ASP A 72 27.21 -10.57 -6.35
CA ASP A 72 28.14 -9.50 -5.97
C ASP A 72 27.46 -8.35 -5.22
N TYR A 73 26.27 -7.93 -5.67
CA TYR A 73 25.45 -6.93 -5.00
C TYR A 73 25.03 -7.40 -3.60
N VAL A 74 24.50 -8.62 -3.48
CA VAL A 74 24.09 -9.21 -2.20
C VAL A 74 25.28 -9.36 -1.26
N ARG A 75 26.45 -9.75 -1.76
CA ARG A 75 27.69 -9.82 -0.96
C ARG A 75 28.06 -8.46 -0.39
N LYS A 76 28.05 -7.39 -1.21
CA LYS A 76 28.33 -6.03 -0.77
C LYS A 76 27.31 -5.53 0.25
N LEU A 77 26.03 -5.86 0.06
CA LEU A 77 24.95 -5.49 0.99
C LEU A 77 25.15 -6.11 2.38
N ARG A 78 25.53 -7.40 2.43
CA ARG A 78 25.81 -8.10 3.71
C ARG A 78 27.05 -7.53 4.40
N GLN A 79 28.12 -7.28 3.66
CA GLN A 79 29.34 -6.68 4.19
C GLN A 79 29.12 -5.25 4.70
N GLY A 80 28.25 -4.48 4.03
CA GLY A 80 27.85 -3.14 4.48
C GLY A 80 27.01 -3.18 5.76
N ALA A 81 26.04 -4.10 5.83
CA ALA A 81 25.22 -4.29 7.02
C ALA A 81 26.02 -4.75 8.24
N GLU A 82 27.04 -5.59 8.05
CA GLU A 82 27.98 -6.01 9.10
C GLU A 82 28.88 -4.85 9.58
N ARG A 83 29.10 -3.83 8.73
CA ARG A 83 29.96 -2.67 9.04
C ARG A 83 29.24 -1.57 9.83
N GLU A 84 27.90 -1.59 9.83
CA GLU A 84 27.05 -0.66 10.58
C GLU A 84 26.54 -1.23 11.91
N LEU A 85 26.88 -2.47 12.25
CA LEU A 85 26.63 -3.05 13.58
C LEU A 85 27.76 -2.62 14.55
N PRO A 86 27.44 -2.02 15.71
CA PRO A 86 28.42 -1.60 16.71
C PRO A 86 29.12 -2.77 17.41
#